data_AF-A0A943Y7U0-F1
#
_entry.id   AF-A0A943Y7U0-F1
#
_cell.length_a   1.000
_cell.length_b   1.000
_cell.length_c   1.000
_cell.angle_alpha   90.00
_cell.angle_beta   90.00
_cell.angle_gamma   90.00
#
_symmetry.space_group_name_H-M   'P 1'
#
loop_
_entity.id
_entity.type
_entity.pdbx_description
1 polymer ?
#
loop_
_entity_poly.entity_id
_entity_poly.type
_entity_poly.pdbx_seq_one_letter_code
_entity_poly.pdbx_strand_id
1 'polypeptide(L)'
;MFSDNNRISTRQVFRLFVFDFIGMSTLVLPGVLAQMTGCDGLFAILLGGGMSSIYLWYLARAMKEMDGDLTGYMKKSLPVWLYFFLYVLLIVHCIIEAGYGAYVFADVMKKSLVGEEAYTLILVLILLVTAYAIRSGIESRARVYEVLFWLLFVPLLIMFVIAANDVNFTYMGPFFVHSVSSVADGGFEVFCYLTPLFLVLFFPAYTKRKSRQQMIAAVFAALWFAVLVLLVMYVILLGNFGDRALGTMQYPAVILMSNIHLRGGFVKRLDAFMIAIWFFTLFALVGVFLFYAEKILYQLLPGRENEKVSEKQKGGMDWKKWGTLGGVLVLTFLVAEWFYHGNLTEWYIAYMRWLGVPFLVVFPMLILVVGKAKRKRTVVNGIVLVLCFAGTMQLTGCGATELEDRCFPMMAAVDKDNTQILFSYGFPELSQKDNTDLAEAKVSAAMSTGANFPEALHKYEEQLSKAADCNHMKVLVVGQKLAEDEAHFTELLSYLREKELYPRNTYVCFTDTADDLYAIEENLPQDLGSYIEAYLQNHETEKQIRLLNLGILLDEQLNQRQVLQFPYLTMQNQAIVWESNYVINHGEPAGRIIIE
;
A
#
# COMPACT_ATOMS: atom_id res chain seq x y z
N MET A 1 -1.30 -16.59 34.83
CA MET A 1 -2.65 -17.03 34.37
C MET A 1 -2.50 -17.64 32.98
N PHE A 2 -2.14 -18.92 32.90
CA PHE A 2 -1.99 -19.63 31.62
C PHE A 2 -2.77 -20.94 31.74
N SER A 3 -3.98 -20.96 31.21
CA SER A 3 -4.70 -22.18 30.92
C SER A 3 -4.70 -22.29 29.40
N ASP A 4 -3.87 -23.18 28.86
CA ASP A 4 -3.88 -23.56 27.44
C ASP A 4 -5.20 -24.27 27.14
N ASN A 5 -6.26 -23.50 26.97
CA ASN A 5 -7.61 -24.00 26.70
C ASN A 5 -8.09 -23.62 25.29
N ASN A 6 -7.22 -23.00 24.49
CA ASN A 6 -7.53 -22.52 23.14
C ASN A 6 -8.79 -21.63 23.10
N ARG A 7 -9.07 -20.89 24.18
CA ARG A 7 -10.18 -19.94 24.24
C ARG A 7 -9.68 -18.52 24.11
N ILE A 8 -10.43 -17.73 23.37
CA ILE A 8 -10.17 -16.30 23.19
C ILE A 8 -11.32 -15.46 23.74
N SER A 9 -10.98 -14.30 24.29
CA SER A 9 -11.95 -13.37 24.84
C SER A 9 -12.63 -12.54 23.75
N THR A 10 -13.80 -11.96 24.05
CA THR A 10 -14.50 -11.05 23.13
C THR A 10 -13.64 -9.84 22.72
N ARG A 11 -12.79 -9.34 23.63
CA ARG A 11 -11.85 -8.24 23.35
C ARG A 11 -10.78 -8.66 22.35
N GLN A 12 -10.27 -9.88 22.48
CA GLN A 12 -9.30 -10.44 21.54
C GLN A 12 -9.91 -10.66 20.15
N VAL A 13 -11.18 -11.10 20.08
CA VAL A 13 -11.90 -11.22 18.80
C VAL A 13 -12.01 -9.88 18.10
N PHE A 14 -12.44 -8.82 18.81
CA PHE A 14 -12.48 -7.46 18.25
C PHE A 14 -11.13 -7.09 17.61
N ARG A 15 -10.03 -7.24 18.35
CA ARG A 15 -8.70 -6.86 17.86
C ARG A 15 -8.24 -7.69 16.67
N LEU A 16 -8.44 -9.02 16.69
CA LEU A 16 -8.12 -9.88 15.55
C LEU A 16 -8.78 -9.35 14.27
N PHE A 17 -10.08 -9.07 14.30
CA PHE A 17 -10.79 -8.57 13.13
C PHE A 17 -10.38 -7.14 12.73
N VAL A 18 -10.00 -6.28 13.69
CA VAL A 18 -9.44 -4.97 13.35
C VAL A 18 -8.17 -5.12 12.51
N PHE A 19 -7.26 -6.02 12.92
CA PHE A 19 -6.05 -6.31 12.15
C PHE A 19 -6.36 -6.95 10.79
N ASP A 20 -7.35 -7.85 10.74
CA ASP A 20 -7.77 -8.52 9.51
C ASP A 20 -8.40 -7.55 8.49
N PHE A 21 -9.01 -6.44 8.93
CA PHE A 21 -9.64 -5.46 8.01
C PHE A 21 -8.69 -4.35 7.57
N ILE A 22 -7.89 -3.78 8.47
CA ILE A 22 -7.23 -2.49 8.22
C ILE A 22 -6.06 -2.59 7.23
N GLY A 23 -5.31 -3.70 7.23
CA GLY A 23 -4.04 -3.82 6.49
C GLY A 23 -4.18 -3.50 5.00
N MET A 24 -4.81 -4.39 4.23
CA MET A 24 -4.97 -4.17 2.78
C MET A 24 -5.98 -3.05 2.46
N SER A 25 -7.07 -2.92 3.21
CA SER A 25 -8.11 -1.93 2.88
C SER A 25 -7.61 -0.49 2.97
N THR A 26 -6.79 -0.13 3.97
CA THR A 26 -6.32 1.26 4.10
C THR A 26 -5.17 1.62 3.16
N LEU A 27 -4.46 0.62 2.62
CA LEU A 27 -3.36 0.84 1.67
C LEU A 27 -3.85 1.00 0.24
N VAL A 28 -4.75 0.11 -0.19
CA VAL A 28 -5.11 -0.04 -1.61
C VAL A 28 -6.41 0.70 -1.95
N LEU A 29 -7.41 0.59 -1.07
CA LEU A 29 -8.77 1.02 -1.37
C LEU A 29 -8.92 2.54 -1.60
N PRO A 30 -8.17 3.44 -0.93
CA PRO A 30 -8.26 4.87 -1.22
C PRO A 30 -7.95 5.23 -2.68
N GLY A 31 -6.89 4.67 -3.27
CA GLY A 31 -6.55 4.95 -4.67
C GLY A 31 -7.63 4.44 -5.62
N VAL A 32 -8.08 3.20 -5.39
CA VAL A 32 -9.17 2.58 -6.18
C VAL A 32 -10.46 3.40 -6.10
N LEU A 33 -10.87 3.82 -4.90
CA LEU A 33 -12.10 4.61 -4.72
C LEU A 33 -12.01 6.00 -5.34
N ALA A 34 -10.86 6.65 -5.27
CA ALA A 34 -10.66 7.95 -5.89
C ALA A 34 -10.77 7.84 -7.41
N GLN A 35 -10.18 6.80 -8.00
CA GLN A 35 -10.29 6.53 -9.43
C GLN A 35 -11.74 6.25 -9.87
N MET A 36 -12.51 5.50 -9.07
CA MET A 36 -13.88 5.11 -9.43
C MET A 36 -14.93 6.18 -9.14
N THR A 37 -14.76 6.92 -8.05
CA THR A 37 -15.82 7.74 -7.43
C THR A 37 -15.37 9.10 -6.92
N GLY A 38 -14.08 9.42 -7.00
CA GLY A 38 -13.53 10.70 -6.53
C GLY A 38 -14.00 11.08 -5.13
N CYS A 39 -14.54 12.29 -4.96
CA CYS A 39 -15.07 12.76 -3.68
C CYS A 39 -16.26 11.92 -3.15
N ASP A 40 -17.01 11.26 -4.03
CA ASP A 40 -18.16 10.42 -3.66
C ASP A 40 -17.76 9.07 -3.06
N GLY A 41 -16.46 8.75 -3.06
CA GLY A 41 -15.90 7.58 -2.39
C GLY A 41 -16.21 7.52 -0.89
N LEU A 42 -16.48 8.66 -0.24
CA LEU A 42 -16.97 8.69 1.15
C LEU A 42 -18.28 7.92 1.32
N PHE A 43 -19.21 8.08 0.37
CA PHE A 43 -20.49 7.39 0.38
C PHE A 43 -20.34 5.92 0.01
N ALA A 44 -19.40 5.60 -0.90
CA ALA A 44 -19.05 4.23 -1.24
C ALA A 44 -18.52 3.46 -0.01
N ILE A 45 -17.64 4.08 0.80
CA ILE A 45 -17.12 3.49 2.04
C ILE A 45 -18.26 3.15 3.02
N LEU A 46 -19.20 4.09 3.22
CA LEU A 46 -20.34 3.87 4.10
C LEU A 46 -21.29 2.78 3.56
N LEU A 47 -21.52 2.76 2.25
CA LEU A 47 -22.33 1.73 1.59
C LEU A 47 -21.70 0.35 1.76
N GLY A 48 -20.39 0.21 1.54
CA GLY A 48 -19.66 -1.04 1.73
C GLY A 48 -19.66 -1.52 3.18
N GLY A 49 -19.56 -0.60 4.15
CA GLY A 49 -19.76 -0.90 5.58
C GLY A 49 -21.17 -1.41 5.88
N GLY A 50 -22.19 -0.83 5.21
CA GLY A 50 -23.57 -1.30 5.26
C GLY A 50 -23.76 -2.71 4.69
N MET A 51 -23.23 -2.96 3.49
CA MET A 51 -23.26 -4.28 2.83
C MET A 51 -22.56 -5.34 3.70
N SER A 52 -21.40 -5.01 4.25
CA SER A 52 -20.64 -5.84 5.19
C SER A 52 -21.43 -6.14 6.47
N SER A 53 -22.20 -5.18 6.97
CA SER A 53 -23.08 -5.36 8.13
C SER A 53 -24.21 -6.34 7.84
N ILE A 54 -24.83 -6.26 6.66
CA ILE A 54 -25.84 -7.21 6.19
C ILE A 54 -25.22 -8.61 6.05
N TYR A 55 -24.02 -8.70 5.49
CA TYR A 55 -23.30 -9.97 5.37
C TYR A 55 -22.96 -10.57 6.74
N LEU A 56 -22.53 -9.77 7.72
CA LEU A 56 -22.29 -10.24 9.08
C LEU A 56 -23.58 -10.74 9.76
N TRP A 57 -24.70 -10.03 9.57
CA TRP A 57 -26.01 -10.50 10.06
C TRP A 57 -26.37 -11.87 9.45
N TYR A 58 -26.16 -12.03 8.15
CA TYR A 58 -26.34 -13.27 7.43
C TYR A 58 -25.45 -14.41 7.97
N LEU A 59 -24.15 -14.15 8.15
CA LEU A 59 -23.21 -15.11 8.75
C LEU A 59 -23.58 -15.45 10.19
N ALA A 60 -24.04 -14.48 10.98
CA ALA A 60 -24.55 -14.70 12.33
C ALA A 60 -25.77 -15.61 12.36
N ARG A 61 -26.66 -15.50 11.38
CA ARG A 61 -27.80 -16.40 11.21
C ARG A 61 -27.34 -17.82 10.87
N ALA A 62 -26.40 -17.97 9.93
CA ALA A 62 -25.82 -19.26 9.56
C ALA A 62 -25.14 -19.93 10.77
N MET A 63 -24.39 -19.14 11.51
CA MET A 63 -23.73 -19.55 12.72
C MET A 63 -24.66 -20.16 13.76
N LYS A 64 -25.84 -19.58 14.03
CA LYS A 64 -26.76 -20.10 15.07
C LYS A 64 -27.12 -21.58 14.88
N GLU A 65 -27.12 -22.07 13.65
CA GLU A 65 -27.46 -23.44 13.28
C GLU A 65 -26.25 -24.39 13.34
N MET A 66 -25.04 -23.87 13.54
CA MET A 66 -23.79 -24.64 13.64
C MET A 66 -23.50 -25.05 15.10
N ASP A 67 -23.34 -26.36 15.32
CA ASP A 67 -22.96 -26.97 16.60
C ASP A 67 -21.42 -27.00 16.84
N GLY A 68 -20.64 -26.25 16.07
CA GLY A 68 -19.17 -26.24 16.13
C GLY A 68 -18.56 -25.28 15.12
N ASP A 69 -17.29 -25.47 14.79
CA ASP A 69 -16.63 -24.70 13.74
C ASP A 69 -17.09 -25.12 12.34
N LEU A 70 -16.82 -24.25 11.35
CA LEU A 70 -17.18 -24.47 9.95
C LEU A 70 -16.77 -25.85 9.44
N THR A 71 -15.52 -26.23 9.68
CA THR A 71 -14.97 -27.49 9.17
C THR A 71 -15.71 -28.71 9.74
N GLY A 72 -15.86 -28.80 11.06
CA GLY A 72 -16.59 -29.90 11.70
C GLY A 72 -18.05 -29.96 11.28
N TYR A 73 -18.70 -28.80 11.14
CA TYR A 73 -20.08 -28.73 10.68
C TYR A 73 -20.25 -29.24 9.25
N MET A 74 -19.36 -28.84 8.32
CA MET A 74 -19.43 -29.30 6.92
C MET A 74 -19.30 -30.81 6.78
N LYS A 75 -18.35 -31.44 7.48
CA LYS A 75 -18.18 -32.91 7.48
C LYS A 75 -19.42 -33.64 7.99
N LYS A 76 -20.05 -33.11 9.04
CA LYS A 76 -21.26 -33.70 9.63
C LYS A 76 -22.49 -33.50 8.72
N SER A 77 -22.64 -32.30 8.18
CA SER A 77 -23.86 -31.86 7.50
C SER A 77 -23.91 -32.23 6.01
N LEU A 78 -22.77 -32.35 5.33
CA LEU A 78 -22.71 -32.56 3.87
C LEU A 78 -22.30 -34.00 3.48
N PRO A 79 -22.58 -34.44 2.25
CA PRO A 79 -21.98 -35.64 1.67
C PRO A 79 -20.49 -35.45 1.35
N VAL A 80 -19.74 -36.56 1.28
CA VAL A 80 -18.26 -36.59 1.16
C VAL A 80 -17.75 -35.72 0.02
N TRP A 81 -18.30 -35.89 -1.18
CA TRP A 81 -17.88 -35.15 -2.37
C TRP A 81 -18.00 -33.62 -2.24
N LEU A 82 -18.96 -33.13 -1.44
CA LEU A 82 -19.42 -31.75 -1.44
C LEU A 82 -18.66 -30.97 -0.38
N TYR A 83 -18.48 -31.54 0.82
CA TYR A 83 -17.57 -30.90 1.76
C TYR A 83 -16.13 -30.94 1.23
N PHE A 84 -15.73 -31.99 0.51
CA PHE A 84 -14.41 -32.07 -0.11
C PHE A 84 -14.23 -30.95 -1.14
N PHE A 85 -15.17 -30.81 -2.07
CA PHE A 85 -15.16 -29.75 -3.08
C PHE A 85 -15.13 -28.34 -2.45
N LEU A 86 -16.00 -28.08 -1.47
CA LEU A 86 -16.04 -26.79 -0.78
C LEU A 86 -14.77 -26.51 0.04
N TYR A 87 -14.14 -27.53 0.62
CA TYR A 87 -12.84 -27.37 1.26
C TYR A 87 -11.76 -26.96 0.27
N VAL A 88 -11.72 -27.58 -0.91
CA VAL A 88 -10.77 -27.20 -1.97
C VAL A 88 -10.99 -25.75 -2.37
N LEU A 89 -12.24 -25.32 -2.61
CA LEU A 89 -12.54 -23.91 -2.92
C LEU A 89 -12.12 -22.95 -1.80
N LEU A 90 -12.37 -23.29 -0.53
CA LEU A 90 -11.93 -22.48 0.61
C LEU A 90 -10.39 -22.42 0.70
N ILE A 91 -9.69 -23.53 0.47
CA ILE A 91 -8.22 -23.55 0.45
C ILE A 91 -7.70 -22.64 -0.67
N VAL A 92 -8.23 -22.77 -1.89
CA VAL A 92 -7.84 -21.93 -3.03
C VAL A 92 -8.08 -20.45 -2.71
N HIS A 93 -9.25 -20.11 -2.19
CA HIS A 93 -9.57 -18.74 -1.79
C HIS A 93 -8.59 -18.22 -0.71
N CYS A 94 -8.35 -18.97 0.37
CA CYS A 94 -7.39 -18.57 1.39
C CYS A 94 -5.96 -18.45 0.86
N ILE A 95 -5.54 -19.28 -0.10
CA ILE A 95 -4.20 -19.18 -0.71
C ILE A 95 -4.10 -17.94 -1.60
N ILE A 96 -5.15 -17.61 -2.37
CA ILE A 96 -5.18 -16.38 -3.19
C ILE A 96 -5.11 -15.14 -2.29
N GLU A 97 -5.91 -15.09 -1.22
CA GLU A 97 -5.89 -14.01 -0.24
C GLU A 97 -4.53 -13.87 0.47
N ALA A 98 -3.97 -14.98 0.93
CA ALA A 98 -2.66 -14.99 1.56
C ALA A 98 -1.55 -14.57 0.57
N GLY A 99 -1.63 -15.02 -0.69
CA GLY A 99 -0.65 -14.73 -1.72
C GLY A 99 -0.69 -13.27 -2.15
N TYR A 100 -1.89 -12.73 -2.41
CA TYR A 100 -2.06 -11.31 -2.72
C TYR A 100 -1.65 -10.42 -1.52
N GLY A 101 -2.06 -10.77 -0.30
CA GLY A 101 -1.64 -10.08 0.91
C GLY A 101 -0.13 -10.12 1.13
N ALA A 102 0.53 -11.24 0.84
CA ALA A 102 1.98 -11.38 0.95
C ALA A 102 2.71 -10.61 -0.15
N TYR A 103 2.13 -10.55 -1.36
CA TYR A 103 2.62 -9.70 -2.45
C TYR A 103 2.59 -8.22 -2.06
N VAL A 104 1.43 -7.70 -1.64
CA VAL A 104 1.30 -6.31 -1.21
C VAL A 104 2.25 -6.02 -0.05
N PHE A 105 2.39 -6.96 0.89
CA PHE A 105 3.31 -6.80 2.00
C PHE A 105 4.77 -6.68 1.53
N ALA A 106 5.25 -7.63 0.73
CA ALA A 106 6.63 -7.60 0.24
C ALA A 106 6.88 -6.38 -0.67
N ASP A 107 5.93 -5.98 -1.51
CA ASP A 107 6.07 -4.83 -2.41
C ASP A 107 6.15 -3.50 -1.63
N VAL A 108 5.29 -3.31 -0.62
CA VAL A 108 5.35 -2.12 0.25
C VAL A 108 6.66 -2.09 1.03
N MET A 109 7.13 -3.23 1.56
CA MET A 109 8.44 -3.27 2.25
C MET A 109 9.62 -2.98 1.31
N LYS A 110 9.56 -3.52 0.08
CA LYS A 110 10.57 -3.26 -0.95
C LYS A 110 10.66 -1.76 -1.24
N LYS A 111 9.53 -1.14 -1.60
CA LYS A 111 9.44 0.29 -1.94
C LYS A 111 9.77 1.22 -0.78
N SER A 112 9.49 0.84 0.47
CA SER A 112 9.61 1.75 1.61
C SER A 112 10.82 1.54 2.52
N LEU A 113 11.52 0.39 2.45
CA LEU A 113 12.61 0.07 3.41
C LEU A 113 13.90 -0.44 2.77
N VAL A 114 13.82 -1.30 1.75
CA VAL A 114 14.97 -2.14 1.34
C VAL A 114 15.50 -1.81 -0.06
N GLY A 115 14.74 -1.07 -0.88
CA GLY A 115 15.12 -0.76 -2.26
C GLY A 115 14.87 -1.92 -3.24
N GLU A 116 15.32 -1.77 -4.48
CA GLU A 116 14.77 -2.51 -5.63
C GLU A 116 15.07 -4.01 -5.73
N GLU A 117 16.05 -4.57 -5.00
CA GLU A 117 16.55 -5.93 -5.29
C GLU A 117 16.01 -7.06 -4.37
N ALA A 118 15.38 -6.75 -3.24
CA ALA A 118 15.15 -7.74 -2.17
C ALA A 118 13.75 -8.40 -2.11
N TYR A 119 12.88 -8.25 -3.12
CA TYR A 119 11.46 -8.69 -3.04
C TYR A 119 11.31 -10.15 -2.57
N THR A 120 11.92 -11.09 -3.29
CA THR A 120 11.78 -12.52 -3.00
C THR A 120 12.35 -12.89 -1.62
N LEU A 121 13.44 -12.23 -1.19
CA LEU A 121 14.01 -12.43 0.14
C LEU A 121 13.03 -11.97 1.23
N ILE A 122 12.45 -10.78 1.07
CA ILE A 122 11.43 -10.23 2.00
C ILE A 122 10.25 -11.19 2.08
N LEU A 123 9.74 -11.66 0.93
CA LEU A 123 8.62 -12.60 0.85
C LEU A 123 8.92 -13.91 1.61
N VAL A 124 10.10 -14.51 1.39
CA VAL A 124 10.51 -15.74 2.10
C VAL A 124 10.59 -15.51 3.60
N LEU A 125 11.19 -14.40 4.04
CA LEU A 125 11.33 -14.08 5.47
C LEU A 125 9.96 -13.88 6.13
N ILE A 126 9.05 -13.15 5.48
CA ILE A 126 7.67 -12.96 5.95
C ILE A 126 7.01 -14.33 6.14
N LEU A 127 7.04 -15.19 5.11
CA LEU A 127 6.41 -16.51 5.15
C LEU A 127 7.01 -17.42 6.24
N LEU A 128 8.32 -17.37 6.48
CA LEU A 128 8.97 -18.11 7.56
C LEU A 128 8.52 -17.64 8.95
N VAL A 129 8.45 -16.32 9.17
CA VAL A 129 7.96 -15.76 10.44
C VAL A 129 6.47 -16.08 10.62
N THR A 130 5.68 -16.03 9.56
CA THR A 130 4.26 -16.42 9.61
C THR A 130 4.10 -17.91 9.90
N ALA A 131 4.95 -18.77 9.34
CA ALA A 131 4.99 -20.20 9.63
C ALA A 131 5.21 -20.46 11.13
N TYR A 132 6.18 -19.76 11.73
CA TYR A 132 6.45 -19.82 13.17
C TYR A 132 5.23 -19.35 14.00
N ALA A 133 4.60 -18.24 13.60
CA ALA A 133 3.42 -17.71 14.29
C ALA A 133 2.23 -18.67 14.25
N ILE A 134 1.96 -19.32 13.11
CA ILE A 134 0.88 -20.31 12.93
C ILE A 134 1.03 -21.47 13.92
N ARG A 135 2.27 -21.92 14.19
CA ARG A 135 2.52 -23.02 15.13
C ARG A 135 2.18 -22.72 16.57
N SER A 136 2.17 -21.44 16.94
CA SER A 136 1.81 -21.00 18.29
C SER A 136 0.30 -21.04 18.55
N GLY A 137 -0.51 -21.27 17.51
CA GLY A 137 -1.96 -21.36 17.61
C GLY A 137 -2.67 -20.02 17.76
N ILE A 138 -4.01 -20.07 17.75
CA ILE A 138 -4.86 -18.86 17.73
C ILE A 138 -4.78 -18.04 19.03
N GLU A 139 -4.55 -18.70 20.17
CA GLU A 139 -4.45 -18.04 21.47
C GLU A 139 -3.21 -17.15 21.57
N SER A 140 -2.06 -17.65 21.09
CA SER A 140 -0.83 -16.84 21.01
C SER A 140 -1.03 -15.64 20.09
N ARG A 141 -1.58 -15.87 18.89
CA ARG A 141 -1.88 -14.80 17.92
C ARG A 141 -2.76 -13.70 18.52
N ALA A 142 -3.83 -14.10 19.21
CA ALA A 142 -4.76 -13.19 19.86
C ALA A 142 -4.08 -12.33 20.94
N ARG A 143 -3.16 -12.91 21.72
CA ARG A 143 -2.40 -12.18 22.76
C ARG A 143 -1.40 -11.19 22.14
N VAL A 144 -0.71 -11.59 21.07
CA VAL A 144 0.21 -10.69 20.35
C VAL A 144 -0.55 -9.47 19.82
N TYR A 145 -1.69 -9.67 19.15
CA TYR A 145 -2.47 -8.55 18.61
C TYR A 145 -3.16 -7.74 19.70
N GLU A 146 -3.39 -8.30 20.88
CA GLU A 146 -3.83 -7.55 22.05
C GLU A 146 -2.79 -6.55 22.54
N VAL A 147 -1.50 -6.95 22.54
CA VAL A 147 -0.39 -6.05 22.90
C VAL A 147 -0.14 -5.02 21.79
N LEU A 148 -0.09 -5.47 20.53
CA LEU A 148 0.18 -4.61 19.38
C LEU A 148 -0.93 -3.58 19.14
N PHE A 149 -2.18 -3.85 19.53
CA PHE A 149 -3.30 -2.94 19.24
C PHE A 149 -3.04 -1.51 19.74
N TRP A 150 -2.71 -1.32 21.02
CA TRP A 150 -2.47 0.03 21.54
C TRP A 150 -1.17 0.62 21.00
N LEU A 151 -0.15 -0.23 20.81
CA LEU A 151 1.14 0.19 20.28
C LEU A 151 1.03 0.76 18.86
N LEU A 152 0.11 0.25 18.04
CA LEU A 152 -0.03 0.65 16.64
C LEU A 152 -1.15 1.68 16.42
N PHE A 153 -2.31 1.50 17.05
CA PHE A 153 -3.45 2.36 16.78
C PHE A 153 -3.41 3.71 17.51
N VAL A 154 -2.69 3.82 18.64
CA VAL A 154 -2.51 5.13 19.29
C VAL A 154 -1.63 6.06 18.43
N PRO A 155 -0.45 5.63 17.94
CA PRO A 155 0.32 6.41 16.98
C PRO A 155 -0.47 6.73 15.70
N LEU A 156 -1.22 5.76 15.15
CA LEU A 156 -2.05 6.01 13.96
C LEU A 156 -3.02 7.19 14.16
N LEU A 157 -3.71 7.23 15.31
CA LEU A 157 -4.65 8.31 15.63
C LEU A 157 -3.95 9.66 15.79
N ILE A 158 -2.80 9.70 16.47
CA ILE A 158 -2.00 10.92 16.60
C ILE A 158 -1.59 11.44 15.22
N MET A 159 -1.21 10.53 14.32
CA MET A 159 -0.78 10.90 12.98
C MET A 159 -1.92 11.41 12.11
N PHE A 160 -3.14 10.86 12.23
CA PHE A 160 -4.31 11.45 11.58
C PHE A 160 -4.59 12.88 12.06
N VAL A 161 -4.38 13.17 13.35
CA VAL A 161 -4.52 14.54 13.88
C VAL A 161 -3.46 15.48 13.32
N ILE A 162 -2.21 15.01 13.16
CA ILE A 162 -1.14 15.81 12.55
C ILE A 162 -1.45 16.06 11.07
N ALA A 163 -1.76 15.01 10.32
CA ALA A 163 -2.04 15.08 8.88
C ALA A 163 -3.28 15.93 8.56
N ALA A 164 -4.25 15.99 9.49
CA ALA A 164 -5.43 16.84 9.35
C ALA A 164 -5.10 18.33 9.26
N ASN A 165 -3.93 18.79 9.73
CA ASN A 165 -3.53 20.20 9.59
C ASN A 165 -3.14 20.59 8.16
N ASP A 166 -2.71 19.63 7.34
CA ASP A 166 -2.27 19.85 5.96
C ASP A 166 -3.39 19.66 4.94
N VAL A 167 -4.60 19.28 5.39
CA VAL A 167 -5.78 19.04 4.55
C VAL A 167 -6.23 20.33 3.88
N ASN A 168 -6.21 20.35 2.55
CA ASN A 168 -6.75 21.42 1.74
C ASN A 168 -8.21 21.13 1.32
N PHE A 169 -9.15 21.86 1.91
CA PHE A 169 -10.57 21.70 1.66
C PHE A 169 -11.01 22.07 0.24
N THR A 170 -10.17 22.75 -0.57
CA THR A 170 -10.44 23.06 -1.99
C THR A 170 -10.57 21.79 -2.83
N TYR A 171 -9.87 20.72 -2.44
CA TYR A 171 -10.00 19.42 -3.10
C TYR A 171 -11.26 18.65 -2.66
N MET A 172 -11.96 19.10 -1.61
CA MET A 172 -13.17 18.45 -1.15
C MET A 172 -14.39 18.96 -1.93
N GLY A 173 -14.99 18.07 -2.70
CA GLY A 173 -16.18 18.32 -3.51
C GLY A 173 -15.87 18.73 -4.96
N PRO A 174 -16.88 19.03 -5.79
CA PRO A 174 -18.30 18.87 -5.48
C PRO A 174 -18.64 17.41 -5.17
N PHE A 175 -19.62 17.22 -4.29
CA PHE A 175 -20.17 15.90 -3.99
C PHE A 175 -21.35 15.60 -4.94
N PHE A 176 -21.66 14.33 -5.10
CA PHE A 176 -22.70 13.78 -5.97
C PHE A 176 -22.47 14.08 -7.46
N VAL A 177 -21.21 14.02 -7.89
CA VAL A 177 -20.80 14.20 -9.29
C VAL A 177 -20.91 12.87 -10.04
N HIS A 178 -20.54 11.78 -9.36
CA HIS A 178 -20.57 10.44 -9.94
C HIS A 178 -21.96 9.82 -9.85
N SER A 179 -22.25 8.91 -10.79
CA SER A 179 -23.54 8.23 -10.83
C SER A 179 -23.74 7.35 -9.58
N VAL A 180 -25.01 7.13 -9.20
CA VAL A 180 -25.36 6.21 -8.11
C VAL A 180 -24.81 4.80 -8.37
N SER A 181 -24.71 4.37 -9.63
CA SER A 181 -24.11 3.09 -10.01
C SER A 181 -22.62 3.05 -9.67
N SER A 182 -21.87 4.11 -9.96
CA SER A 182 -20.44 4.21 -9.65
C SER A 182 -20.20 4.16 -8.14
N VAL A 183 -21.03 4.84 -7.35
CA VAL A 183 -20.97 4.79 -5.88
C VAL A 183 -21.33 3.39 -5.36
N ALA A 184 -22.30 2.73 -5.99
CA ALA A 184 -22.66 1.34 -5.66
C ALA A 184 -21.53 0.36 -5.97
N ASP A 185 -20.87 0.52 -7.13
CA ASP A 185 -19.70 -0.27 -7.52
C ASP A 185 -18.54 -0.05 -6.55
N GLY A 186 -18.24 1.20 -6.17
CA GLY A 186 -17.23 1.51 -5.16
C GLY A 186 -17.57 0.90 -3.78
N GLY A 187 -18.84 0.93 -3.38
CA GLY A 187 -19.28 0.30 -2.14
C GLY A 187 -19.18 -1.23 -2.18
N PHE A 188 -19.40 -1.85 -3.34
CA PHE A 188 -19.16 -3.27 -3.55
C PHE A 188 -17.66 -3.60 -3.47
N GLU A 189 -16.77 -2.75 -4.00
CA GLU A 189 -15.32 -2.92 -3.83
C GLU A 189 -14.92 -2.84 -2.35
N VAL A 190 -15.43 -1.87 -1.59
CA VAL A 190 -15.21 -1.80 -0.14
C VAL A 190 -15.67 -3.07 0.56
N PHE A 191 -16.83 -3.61 0.16
CA PHE A 191 -17.32 -4.89 0.68
C PHE A 191 -16.37 -6.06 0.36
N CYS A 192 -15.78 -6.12 -0.84
CA CYS A 192 -14.80 -7.15 -1.23
C CYS A 192 -13.60 -7.19 -0.27
N TYR A 193 -13.05 -6.04 0.09
CA TYR A 193 -11.92 -5.96 1.05
C TYR A 193 -12.31 -6.25 2.50
N LEU A 194 -13.61 -6.17 2.84
CA LEU A 194 -14.14 -6.51 4.16
C LEU A 194 -14.64 -7.97 4.26
N THR A 195 -14.49 -8.75 3.18
CA THR A 195 -14.85 -10.19 3.16
C THR A 195 -14.14 -11.08 4.17
N PRO A 196 -12.96 -10.77 4.75
CA PRO A 196 -12.42 -11.54 5.88
C PRO A 196 -13.42 -11.76 7.03
N LEU A 197 -14.53 -10.99 7.06
CA LEU A 197 -15.75 -11.27 7.81
C LEU A 197 -16.17 -12.76 7.83
N PHE A 198 -16.06 -13.50 6.72
CA PHE A 198 -16.47 -14.91 6.66
C PHE A 198 -15.70 -15.79 7.66
N LEU A 199 -14.49 -15.40 8.05
CA LEU A 199 -13.66 -16.13 9.01
C LEU A 199 -14.32 -16.28 10.38
N VAL A 200 -15.33 -15.45 10.68
CA VAL A 200 -16.14 -15.56 11.91
C VAL A 200 -16.77 -16.95 12.06
N LEU A 201 -17.03 -17.67 10.96
CA LEU A 201 -17.59 -19.02 10.96
C LEU A 201 -16.66 -20.07 11.61
N PHE A 202 -15.37 -19.78 11.76
CA PHE A 202 -14.41 -20.66 12.43
C PHE A 202 -14.30 -20.42 13.94
N PHE A 203 -14.73 -19.26 14.42
CA PHE A 203 -14.62 -18.85 15.83
C PHE A 203 -15.50 -19.60 16.85
N PRO A 204 -16.61 -20.30 16.49
CA PRO A 204 -17.39 -21.05 17.48
C PRO A 204 -16.60 -22.12 18.24
N ALA A 205 -15.50 -22.65 17.68
CA ALA A 205 -14.63 -23.58 18.40
C ALA A 205 -13.82 -22.91 19.53
N TYR A 206 -13.52 -21.62 19.39
CA TYR A 206 -12.61 -20.89 20.28
C TYR A 206 -13.34 -20.00 21.31
N THR A 207 -14.66 -19.88 21.20
CA THR A 207 -15.47 -19.03 22.10
C THR A 207 -16.57 -19.84 22.80
N LYS A 208 -16.99 -19.38 23.99
CA LYS A 208 -18.06 -20.05 24.73
C LYS A 208 -19.40 -19.81 24.00
N ARG A 209 -20.27 -20.84 23.93
CA ARG A 209 -21.59 -20.72 23.26
C ARG A 209 -22.42 -19.54 23.80
N LYS A 210 -22.37 -19.28 25.11
CA LYS A 210 -23.05 -18.15 25.77
C LYS A 210 -22.51 -16.78 25.34
N SER A 211 -21.24 -16.66 24.94
CA SER A 211 -20.62 -15.40 24.52
C SER A 211 -20.72 -15.16 23.01
N ARG A 212 -21.42 -16.01 22.25
CA ARG A 212 -21.49 -15.90 20.79
C ARG A 212 -22.10 -14.58 20.33
N GLN A 213 -23.17 -14.11 20.98
CA GLN A 213 -23.77 -12.82 20.62
C GLN A 213 -22.83 -11.65 20.90
N GLN A 214 -22.09 -11.70 22.02
CA GLN A 214 -21.06 -10.72 22.36
C GLN A 214 -19.90 -10.75 21.36
N MET A 215 -19.53 -11.93 20.86
CA MET A 215 -18.53 -12.11 19.82
C MET A 215 -18.98 -11.44 18.51
N ILE A 216 -20.22 -11.65 18.06
CA ILE A 216 -20.75 -10.97 16.86
C ILE A 216 -20.78 -9.45 17.04
N ALA A 217 -21.18 -8.96 18.21
CA ALA A 217 -21.12 -7.55 18.52
C ALA A 217 -19.68 -6.99 18.46
N ALA A 218 -18.69 -7.77 18.91
CA ALA A 218 -17.28 -7.41 18.79
C ALA A 218 -16.79 -7.38 17.34
N VAL A 219 -17.20 -8.33 16.49
CA VAL A 219 -16.87 -8.29 15.05
C VAL A 219 -17.54 -7.11 14.35
N PHE A 220 -18.80 -6.81 14.71
CA PHE A 220 -19.50 -5.64 14.20
C PHE A 220 -18.82 -4.32 14.62
N ALA A 221 -18.36 -4.23 15.87
CA ALA A 221 -17.59 -3.09 16.34
C ALA A 221 -16.24 -2.98 15.61
N ALA A 222 -15.55 -4.09 15.35
CA ALA A 222 -14.30 -4.10 14.59
C ALA A 222 -14.49 -3.65 13.14
N LEU A 223 -15.59 -4.08 12.50
CA LEU A 223 -16.00 -3.66 11.17
C LEU A 223 -16.16 -2.14 11.09
N TRP A 224 -16.98 -1.56 11.98
CA TRP A 224 -17.21 -0.11 11.96
C TRP A 224 -16.01 0.71 12.42
N PHE A 225 -15.15 0.15 13.27
CA PHE A 225 -13.85 0.74 13.57
C PHE A 225 -12.97 0.82 12.31
N ALA A 226 -12.88 -0.26 11.52
CA ALA A 226 -12.13 -0.27 10.27
C ALA A 226 -12.73 0.68 9.22
N VAL A 227 -14.07 0.71 9.07
CA VAL A 227 -14.77 1.65 8.19
C VAL A 227 -14.49 3.10 8.60
N LEU A 228 -14.49 3.41 9.89
CA LEU A 228 -14.16 4.75 10.39
C LEU A 228 -12.69 5.12 10.09
N VAL A 229 -11.75 4.22 10.35
CA VAL A 229 -10.32 4.45 10.04
C VAL A 229 -10.12 4.68 8.55
N LEU A 230 -10.75 3.87 7.70
CA LEU A 230 -10.71 4.03 6.25
C LEU A 230 -11.33 5.36 5.80
N LEU A 231 -12.48 5.75 6.37
CA LEU A 231 -13.15 7.00 6.06
C LEU A 231 -12.28 8.22 6.42
N VAL A 232 -11.71 8.24 7.62
CA VAL A 232 -10.81 9.31 8.07
C VAL A 232 -9.57 9.37 7.18
N MET A 233 -8.96 8.22 6.89
CA MET A 233 -7.81 8.14 5.98
C MET A 233 -8.18 8.69 4.60
N TYR A 234 -9.34 8.32 4.05
CA TYR A 234 -9.78 8.77 2.72
C TYR A 234 -9.98 10.28 2.66
N VAL A 235 -10.58 10.89 3.69
CA VAL A 235 -10.71 12.36 3.79
C VAL A 235 -9.35 13.05 3.79
N ILE A 236 -8.42 12.55 4.60
CA ILE A 236 -7.07 13.13 4.69
C ILE A 236 -6.35 13.02 3.35
N LEU A 237 -6.42 11.85 2.69
CA LEU A 237 -5.80 11.62 1.39
C LEU A 237 -6.41 12.50 0.29
N LEU A 238 -7.73 12.62 0.23
CA LEU A 238 -8.39 13.52 -0.72
C LEU A 238 -8.00 14.97 -0.50
N GLY A 239 -7.93 15.41 0.76
CA GLY A 239 -7.56 16.78 1.08
C GLY A 239 -6.09 17.11 0.86
N ASN A 240 -5.20 16.11 0.83
CA ASN A 240 -3.79 16.32 0.55
C ASN A 240 -3.48 16.21 -0.95
N PHE A 241 -4.06 15.23 -1.63
CA PHE A 241 -3.69 14.90 -3.02
C PHE A 241 -4.72 15.31 -4.06
N GLY A 242 -5.98 15.53 -3.70
CA GLY A 242 -7.08 15.65 -4.65
C GLY A 242 -7.49 14.33 -5.30
N ASP A 243 -8.68 14.30 -5.90
CA ASP A 243 -9.32 13.08 -6.37
C ASP A 243 -8.64 12.46 -7.59
N ARG A 244 -8.25 13.29 -8.57
CA ARG A 244 -7.63 12.78 -9.80
C ARG A 244 -6.24 12.22 -9.54
N ALA A 245 -5.43 12.93 -8.76
CA ALA A 245 -4.08 12.46 -8.45
C ALA A 245 -4.11 11.23 -7.52
N LEU A 246 -4.97 11.24 -6.49
CA LEU A 246 -5.16 10.08 -5.61
C LEU A 246 -5.56 8.81 -6.40
N GLY A 247 -6.37 8.96 -7.45
CA GLY A 247 -6.79 7.85 -8.31
C GLY A 247 -5.68 7.20 -9.15
N THR A 248 -4.49 7.80 -9.21
CA THR A 248 -3.33 7.25 -9.91
C THR A 248 -2.34 6.55 -8.99
N MET A 249 -2.48 6.72 -7.67
CA MET A 249 -1.51 6.24 -6.68
C MET A 249 -1.82 4.80 -6.22
N GLN A 250 -0.82 3.92 -6.27
CA GLN A 250 -0.97 2.53 -5.82
C GLN A 250 -1.08 2.39 -4.30
N TYR A 251 -0.25 3.14 -3.53
CA TYR A 251 -0.23 3.13 -2.06
C TYR A 251 -0.29 4.54 -1.47
N PRO A 252 -1.42 5.25 -1.61
CA PRO A 252 -1.48 6.68 -1.27
C PRO A 252 -1.17 6.97 0.20
N ALA A 253 -1.53 6.06 1.11
CA ALA A 253 -1.26 6.22 2.54
C ALA A 253 0.24 6.19 2.88
N VAL A 254 1.05 5.47 2.08
CA VAL A 254 2.52 5.47 2.23
C VAL A 254 3.10 6.78 1.69
N ILE A 255 2.62 7.22 0.52
CA ILE A 255 3.04 8.47 -0.13
C ILE A 255 2.72 9.69 0.74
N LEU A 256 1.58 9.70 1.43
CA LEU A 256 1.22 10.79 2.33
C LEU A 256 2.26 10.97 3.45
N MET A 257 2.85 9.87 3.89
CA MET A 257 3.73 9.87 5.07
C MET A 257 5.14 10.35 4.80
N SER A 258 5.62 10.24 3.55
CA SER A 258 6.87 10.90 3.16
C SER A 258 6.73 12.42 3.11
N ASN A 259 5.49 12.95 3.07
CA ASN A 259 5.24 14.38 2.90
C ASN A 259 5.03 15.12 4.24
N ILE A 260 4.59 14.43 5.29
CA ILE A 260 4.31 15.04 6.60
C ILE A 260 5.61 15.28 7.37
N HIS A 261 6.12 16.51 7.32
CA HIS A 261 7.26 16.96 8.12
C HIS A 261 6.74 17.69 9.36
N LEU A 262 7.02 17.17 10.55
CA LEU A 262 6.72 17.91 11.79
C LEU A 262 7.56 19.20 11.84
N ARG A 263 6.89 20.35 11.79
CA ARG A 263 7.48 21.66 12.09
C ARG A 263 8.10 21.60 13.50
N GLY A 264 9.43 21.49 13.58
CA GLY A 264 10.17 21.40 14.85
C GLY A 264 11.23 20.29 14.95
N GLY A 265 11.37 19.42 13.94
CA GLY A 265 12.54 18.52 13.80
C GLY A 265 12.75 17.44 14.88
N PHE A 266 11.85 17.31 15.86
CA PHE A 266 11.98 16.38 16.98
C PHE A 266 11.78 14.90 16.59
N VAL A 267 11.03 14.61 15.51
CA VAL A 267 10.88 13.25 14.96
C VAL A 267 11.04 13.31 13.45
N LYS A 268 12.25 13.01 12.95
CA LYS A 268 12.59 13.03 11.52
C LYS A 268 12.18 11.76 10.75
N ARG A 269 11.66 10.73 11.43
CA ARG A 269 11.28 9.42 10.84
C ARG A 269 9.94 8.87 11.36
N LEU A 270 8.86 9.63 11.20
CA LEU A 270 7.50 9.13 11.51
C LEU A 270 7.01 8.12 10.46
N ASP A 271 7.52 8.23 9.23
CA ASP A 271 7.38 7.27 8.13
C ASP A 271 7.63 5.81 8.57
N ALA A 272 8.74 5.55 9.28
CA ALA A 272 9.13 4.22 9.75
C ALA A 272 8.14 3.63 10.77
N PHE A 273 7.60 4.46 11.67
CA PHE A 273 6.58 4.02 12.62
C PHE A 273 5.27 3.63 11.92
N MET A 274 4.94 4.29 10.82
CA MET A 274 3.73 3.98 10.06
C MET A 274 3.88 2.73 9.21
N ILE A 275 5.02 2.55 8.56
CA ILE A 275 5.33 1.30 7.86
C ILE A 275 5.18 0.10 8.82
N ALA A 276 5.53 0.25 10.10
CA ALA A 276 5.32 -0.79 11.11
C ALA A 276 3.84 -1.15 11.32
N ILE A 277 2.91 -0.18 11.25
CA ILE A 277 1.47 -0.44 11.37
C ILE A 277 0.99 -1.36 10.24
N TRP A 278 1.37 -1.04 9.01
CA TRP A 278 1.03 -1.88 7.85
C TRP A 278 1.76 -3.21 7.84
N PHE A 279 3.02 -3.23 8.28
CA PHE A 279 3.77 -4.46 8.50
C PHE A 279 2.98 -5.43 9.38
N PHE A 280 2.53 -5.00 10.56
CA PHE A 280 1.84 -5.88 11.49
C PHE A 280 0.41 -6.23 11.04
N THR A 281 -0.30 -5.32 10.37
CA THR A 281 -1.66 -5.59 9.86
C THR A 281 -1.67 -6.48 8.63
N LEU A 282 -0.74 -6.33 7.69
CA LEU A 282 -0.56 -7.26 6.57
C LEU A 282 -0.02 -8.61 7.05
N PHE A 283 0.94 -8.64 7.99
CA PHE A 283 1.38 -9.88 8.63
C PHE A 283 0.21 -10.62 9.27
N ALA A 284 -0.69 -9.89 9.95
CA ALA A 284 -1.86 -10.48 10.56
C ALA A 284 -2.82 -11.09 9.54
N LEU A 285 -3.03 -10.39 8.43
CA LEU A 285 -3.91 -10.81 7.34
C LEU A 285 -3.39 -12.05 6.61
N VAL A 286 -2.12 -12.03 6.19
CA VAL A 286 -1.45 -13.20 5.58
C VAL A 286 -1.48 -14.38 6.54
N GLY A 287 -1.17 -14.14 7.81
CA GLY A 287 -1.16 -15.17 8.84
C GLY A 287 -2.53 -15.79 9.11
N VAL A 288 -3.63 -15.03 9.05
CA VAL A 288 -4.97 -15.60 9.26
C VAL A 288 -5.40 -16.49 8.11
N PHE A 289 -5.14 -16.10 6.87
CA PHE A 289 -5.52 -16.90 5.70
C PHE A 289 -4.68 -18.17 5.58
N LEU A 290 -3.36 -18.07 5.80
CA LEU A 290 -2.48 -19.23 5.88
C LEU A 290 -2.89 -20.21 7.00
N PHE A 291 -3.22 -19.67 8.19
CA PHE A 291 -3.67 -20.49 9.32
C PHE A 291 -4.93 -21.31 8.98
N TYR A 292 -5.90 -20.69 8.32
CA TYR A 292 -7.14 -21.40 7.95
C TYR A 292 -6.96 -22.32 6.73
N ALA A 293 -6.13 -21.96 5.75
CA ALA A 293 -5.76 -22.84 4.65
C ALA A 293 -5.08 -24.13 5.17
N GLU A 294 -4.09 -23.99 6.06
CA GLU A 294 -3.41 -25.11 6.71
C GLU A 294 -4.39 -25.96 7.51
N LYS A 295 -5.24 -25.33 8.33
CA LYS A 295 -6.24 -26.03 9.14
C LYS A 295 -7.17 -26.87 8.26
N ILE A 296 -7.68 -26.32 7.15
CA ILE A 296 -8.59 -27.03 6.24
C ILE A 296 -7.86 -28.14 5.49
N LEU A 297 -6.64 -27.90 5.00
CA LEU A 297 -5.82 -28.91 4.34
C LEU A 297 -5.50 -30.09 5.26
N TYR A 298 -5.13 -29.81 6.51
CA TYR A 298 -4.91 -30.83 7.53
C TYR A 298 -6.18 -31.65 7.81
N GLN A 299 -7.37 -31.06 7.68
CA GLN A 299 -8.62 -31.80 7.82
C GLN A 299 -8.93 -32.73 6.65
N LEU A 300 -8.37 -32.46 5.47
CA LEU A 300 -8.64 -33.18 4.24
C LEU A 300 -7.77 -34.44 4.10
N LEU A 301 -6.62 -34.50 4.78
CA LEU A 301 -5.73 -35.66 4.77
C LEU A 301 -6.35 -36.91 5.46
N PRO A 302 -6.25 -38.10 4.83
CA PRO A 302 -6.76 -39.35 5.39
C PRO A 302 -5.96 -39.80 6.64
N GLY A 303 -6.67 -40.27 7.68
CA GLY A 303 -6.06 -40.85 8.90
C GLY A 303 -6.58 -40.33 10.25
N ARG A 304 -7.61 -39.46 10.26
CA ARG A 304 -8.01 -38.73 11.47
C ARG A 304 -8.96 -39.46 12.43
N GLU A 305 -9.62 -40.55 12.04
CA GLU A 305 -10.59 -41.22 12.94
C GLU A 305 -9.94 -41.95 14.13
N ASN A 306 -8.66 -42.35 14.03
CA ASN A 306 -8.00 -43.17 15.06
C ASN A 306 -7.09 -42.38 16.03
N GLU A 307 -6.94 -41.06 15.89
CA GLU A 307 -5.93 -40.29 16.62
C GLU A 307 -6.43 -39.67 17.93
N LYS A 308 -7.64 -40.00 18.39
CA LYS A 308 -8.09 -39.66 19.76
C LYS A 308 -7.43 -40.52 20.86
N VAL A 309 -6.60 -41.49 20.50
CA VAL A 309 -5.95 -42.43 21.44
C VAL A 309 -4.48 -42.07 21.76
N SER A 310 -3.83 -41.18 21.01
CA SER A 310 -2.38 -40.91 21.21
C SER A 310 -2.10 -39.51 21.76
N GLU A 311 -2.74 -39.13 22.87
CA GLU A 311 -2.32 -37.98 23.68
C GLU A 311 -1.08 -38.31 24.55
N LYS A 312 -0.45 -39.48 24.33
CA LYS A 312 0.71 -40.00 25.09
C LYS A 312 2.05 -40.01 24.34
N GLN A 313 2.15 -39.53 23.10
CA GLN A 313 3.45 -39.39 22.42
C GLN A 313 3.89 -37.91 22.36
N LYS A 314 4.31 -37.37 23.51
CA LYS A 314 5.12 -36.14 23.57
C LYS A 314 6.55 -36.48 23.14
N GLY A 315 6.99 -35.95 21.99
CA GLY A 315 8.41 -35.87 21.63
C GLY A 315 8.75 -35.93 20.13
N GLY A 316 7.85 -36.42 19.27
CA GLY A 316 8.10 -36.52 17.83
C GLY A 316 7.58 -35.33 17.03
N MET A 317 8.38 -34.83 16.08
CA MET A 317 7.95 -33.85 15.07
C MET A 317 6.75 -34.42 14.29
N ASP A 318 5.58 -33.79 14.35
CA ASP A 318 4.38 -34.22 13.62
C ASP A 318 4.53 -33.89 12.13
N TRP A 319 5.19 -34.78 11.39
CA TRP A 319 5.54 -34.62 9.97
C TRP A 319 4.33 -34.27 9.10
N LYS A 320 3.11 -34.70 9.46
CA LYS A 320 1.90 -34.35 8.71
C LYS A 320 1.56 -32.87 8.84
N LYS A 321 1.64 -32.30 10.04
CA LYS A 321 1.44 -30.86 10.26
C LYS A 321 2.54 -30.00 9.64
N TRP A 322 3.77 -30.51 9.58
CA TRP A 322 4.87 -29.82 8.88
C TRP A 322 4.72 -29.91 7.36
N GLY A 323 4.26 -31.05 6.84
CA GLY A 323 3.94 -31.21 5.43
C GLY A 323 2.80 -30.31 4.95
N THR A 324 1.69 -30.22 5.70
CA THR A 324 0.57 -29.33 5.35
C THR A 324 0.96 -27.87 5.38
N LEU A 325 1.68 -27.45 6.44
CA LEU A 325 2.18 -26.08 6.52
C LEU A 325 3.14 -25.76 5.37
N GLY A 326 4.13 -26.62 5.11
CA GLY A 326 5.07 -26.45 4.00
C GLY A 326 4.36 -26.36 2.65
N GLY A 327 3.36 -27.21 2.40
CA GLY A 327 2.57 -27.17 1.17
C GLY A 327 1.82 -25.87 0.98
N VAL A 328 1.15 -25.36 2.02
CA VAL A 328 0.43 -24.08 1.94
C VAL A 328 1.41 -22.91 1.77
N LEU A 329 2.56 -22.91 2.46
CA LEU A 329 3.58 -21.86 2.30
C LEU A 329 4.13 -21.81 0.87
N VAL A 330 4.45 -22.96 0.27
CA VAL A 330 4.94 -23.04 -1.12
C VAL A 330 3.88 -22.52 -2.09
N LEU A 331 2.62 -22.92 -1.92
CA LEU A 331 1.54 -22.43 -2.78
C LEU A 331 1.33 -20.92 -2.64
N THR A 332 1.36 -20.40 -1.42
CA THR A 332 1.26 -18.95 -1.17
C THR A 332 2.44 -18.19 -1.75
N PHE A 333 3.67 -18.72 -1.64
CA PHE A 333 4.86 -18.15 -2.28
C PHE A 333 4.69 -18.05 -3.80
N LEU A 334 4.27 -19.15 -4.45
CA LEU A 334 4.06 -19.18 -5.90
C LEU A 334 2.97 -18.20 -6.35
N VAL A 335 1.88 -18.05 -5.59
CA VAL A 335 0.83 -17.08 -5.90
C VAL A 335 1.31 -15.64 -5.70
N ALA A 336 2.09 -15.36 -4.65
CA ALA A 336 2.66 -14.03 -4.43
C ALA A 336 3.63 -13.64 -5.56
N GLU A 337 4.53 -14.54 -5.96
CA GLU A 337 5.43 -14.34 -7.11
C GLU A 337 4.66 -14.15 -8.42
N TRP A 338 3.53 -14.86 -8.59
CA TRP A 338 2.65 -14.68 -9.75
C TRP A 338 2.04 -13.28 -9.81
N PHE A 339 1.60 -12.74 -8.67
CA PHE A 339 1.12 -11.36 -8.59
C PHE A 339 2.23 -10.34 -8.88
N TYR A 340 3.43 -10.56 -8.34
CA TYR A 340 4.57 -9.68 -8.52
C TYR A 340 5.01 -9.57 -9.98
N HIS A 341 5.23 -10.70 -10.65
CA HIS A 341 5.71 -10.70 -12.04
C HIS A 341 4.63 -10.38 -13.07
N GLY A 342 3.36 -10.75 -12.80
CA GLY A 342 2.27 -10.57 -13.74
C GLY A 342 1.55 -9.22 -13.64
N ASN A 343 1.87 -8.39 -12.63
CA ASN A 343 1.12 -7.18 -12.27
C ASN A 343 -0.40 -7.42 -12.23
N LEU A 344 -0.82 -8.50 -11.54
CA LEU A 344 -2.17 -9.07 -11.64
C LEU A 344 -3.18 -8.46 -10.64
N THR A 345 -3.00 -7.20 -10.27
CA THR A 345 -3.89 -6.51 -9.32
C THR A 345 -5.34 -6.44 -9.84
N GLU A 346 -5.53 -6.13 -11.12
CA GLU A 346 -6.87 -6.14 -11.75
C GLU A 346 -7.49 -7.53 -11.77
N TRP A 347 -6.68 -8.57 -11.97
CA TRP A 347 -7.15 -9.95 -11.93
C TRP A 347 -7.66 -10.31 -10.52
N TYR A 348 -6.97 -9.86 -9.46
CA TYR A 348 -7.44 -10.07 -8.09
C TYR A 348 -8.79 -9.39 -7.85
N ILE A 349 -8.96 -8.15 -8.30
CA ILE A 349 -10.23 -7.41 -8.20
C ILE A 349 -11.34 -8.17 -8.95
N ALA A 350 -11.07 -8.61 -10.18
CA ALA A 350 -12.01 -9.40 -10.97
C ALA A 350 -12.35 -10.75 -10.31
N TYR A 351 -11.35 -11.46 -9.78
CA TYR A 351 -11.53 -12.71 -9.03
C TYR A 351 -12.46 -12.48 -7.84
N MET A 352 -12.22 -11.45 -7.03
CA MET A 352 -13.03 -11.14 -5.86
C MET A 352 -14.46 -10.82 -6.24
N ARG A 353 -14.67 -10.00 -7.27
CA ARG A 353 -15.98 -9.59 -7.75
C ARG A 353 -16.80 -10.75 -8.33
N TRP A 354 -16.20 -11.57 -9.19
CA TRP A 354 -16.94 -12.56 -9.97
C TRP A 354 -16.94 -13.98 -9.39
N LEU A 355 -15.92 -14.34 -8.60
CA LEU A 355 -15.77 -15.69 -8.07
C LEU A 355 -15.73 -15.71 -6.53
N GLY A 356 -14.84 -14.93 -5.92
CA GLY A 356 -14.59 -14.92 -4.48
C GLY A 356 -15.84 -14.57 -3.66
N VAL A 357 -16.38 -13.35 -3.84
CA VAL A 357 -17.56 -12.88 -3.12
C VAL A 357 -18.79 -13.74 -3.38
N PRO A 358 -19.18 -14.04 -4.64
CA PRO A 358 -20.32 -14.91 -4.90
C PRO A 358 -20.19 -16.28 -4.20
N PHE A 359 -19.00 -16.88 -4.22
CA PHE A 359 -18.72 -18.10 -3.47
C PHE A 359 -18.93 -17.91 -1.96
N LEU A 360 -18.31 -16.87 -1.37
CA LEU A 360 -18.38 -16.55 0.06
C LEU A 360 -19.79 -16.25 0.58
N VAL A 361 -20.67 -15.71 -0.27
CA VAL A 361 -22.07 -15.43 0.06
C VAL A 361 -22.94 -16.68 -0.11
N VAL A 362 -22.69 -17.52 -1.11
CA VAL A 362 -23.53 -18.69 -1.41
C VAL A 362 -23.19 -19.90 -0.53
N PHE A 363 -21.93 -20.13 -0.19
CA PHE A 363 -21.53 -21.35 0.51
C PHE A 363 -22.16 -21.53 1.91
N PRO A 364 -22.36 -20.49 2.76
CA PRO A 364 -22.99 -20.69 4.06
C PRO A 364 -24.47 -21.05 3.90
N MET A 365 -25.16 -20.59 2.84
CA MET A 365 -26.54 -20.97 2.54
C MET A 365 -26.60 -22.44 2.13
N LEU A 366 -25.71 -22.89 1.25
CA LEU A 366 -25.62 -24.29 0.84
C LEU A 366 -25.44 -25.21 2.05
N ILE A 367 -24.57 -24.82 2.99
CA ILE A 367 -24.32 -25.54 4.22
C ILE A 367 -25.60 -25.65 5.09
N LEU A 368 -26.39 -24.58 5.21
CA LEU A 368 -27.63 -24.57 5.99
C LEU A 368 -28.76 -25.37 5.33
N VAL A 369 -28.96 -25.19 4.03
CA VAL A 369 -30.05 -25.84 3.28
C VAL A 369 -29.82 -27.35 3.20
N VAL A 370 -28.60 -27.78 2.82
CA VAL A 370 -28.26 -29.20 2.74
C VAL A 370 -28.18 -29.84 4.14
N GLY A 371 -27.69 -29.09 5.13
CA GLY A 371 -27.68 -29.52 6.54
C GLY A 371 -29.09 -29.78 7.10
N LYS A 372 -30.09 -28.96 6.72
CA LYS A 372 -31.50 -29.18 7.08
C LYS A 372 -32.19 -30.25 6.23
N ALA A 373 -31.79 -30.39 4.96
CA ALA A 373 -32.31 -31.40 4.04
C ALA A 373 -31.93 -32.83 4.42
N LYS A 374 -30.97 -33.05 5.33
CA LYS A 374 -30.67 -34.38 5.91
C LYS A 374 -31.81 -35.00 6.77
N ARG A 375 -33.03 -34.43 6.77
CA ARG A 375 -34.28 -35.14 7.17
C ARG A 375 -35.09 -35.76 6.02
N LYS A 376 -34.65 -35.69 4.76
CA LYS A 376 -35.14 -36.56 3.66
C LYS A 376 -34.13 -36.58 2.51
N ARG A 377 -33.72 -37.79 2.14
CA ARG A 377 -32.58 -38.08 1.26
C ARG A 377 -32.91 -37.84 -0.21
N THR A 378 -31.88 -37.40 -0.95
CA THR A 378 -31.71 -37.39 -2.43
C THR A 378 -32.60 -36.36 -3.13
N VAL A 379 -32.16 -35.53 -4.07
CA VAL A 379 -31.16 -35.59 -5.15
C VAL A 379 -30.79 -34.14 -5.45
N VAL A 380 -29.54 -33.78 -5.76
CA VAL A 380 -29.22 -32.83 -6.85
C VAL A 380 -27.80 -33.12 -7.30
N ASN A 381 -27.69 -33.65 -8.52
CA ASN A 381 -26.47 -33.69 -9.30
C ASN A 381 -26.73 -32.78 -10.51
N GLY A 382 -25.88 -31.77 -10.68
CA GLY A 382 -25.94 -30.88 -11.84
C GLY A 382 -25.35 -29.52 -11.54
N ILE A 383 -24.35 -29.15 -12.32
CA ILE A 383 -23.69 -27.83 -12.43
C ILE A 383 -22.47 -27.65 -11.50
N VAL A 384 -21.33 -28.24 -11.87
CA VAL A 384 -19.99 -27.63 -11.71
C VAL A 384 -19.05 -28.23 -12.77
N LEU A 385 -18.99 -27.63 -13.96
CA LEU A 385 -17.91 -27.90 -14.90
C LEU A 385 -17.71 -26.73 -15.88
N VAL A 386 -17.35 -25.56 -15.36
CA VAL A 386 -16.59 -24.52 -16.08
C VAL A 386 -15.84 -23.75 -15.00
N LEU A 387 -14.50 -23.78 -15.04
CA LEU A 387 -13.51 -22.90 -14.37
C LEU A 387 -12.25 -23.69 -13.99
N CYS A 388 -11.64 -24.34 -14.98
CA CYS A 388 -10.27 -24.80 -14.91
C CYS A 388 -9.71 -24.66 -16.32
N PHE A 389 -9.19 -23.49 -16.69
CA PHE A 389 -8.12 -23.34 -17.68
C PHE A 389 -7.71 -21.86 -17.78
N ALA A 390 -6.61 -21.50 -17.13
CA ALA A 390 -5.69 -20.44 -17.56
C ALA A 390 -4.57 -20.36 -16.51
N GLY A 391 -3.48 -21.06 -16.78
CA GLY A 391 -2.28 -21.06 -15.95
C GLY A 391 -1.11 -21.56 -16.78
N THR A 392 -0.67 -20.73 -17.73
CA THR A 392 0.61 -20.95 -18.41
C THR A 392 1.57 -19.85 -18.00
N MET A 393 2.63 -20.29 -17.35
CA MET A 393 3.81 -19.56 -16.92
C MET A 393 4.57 -18.97 -18.12
N GLN A 394 5.16 -17.79 -17.91
CA GLN A 394 6.41 -17.40 -18.56
C GLN A 394 7.29 -16.75 -17.49
N LEU A 395 8.45 -17.36 -17.24
CA LEU A 395 9.53 -16.82 -16.42
C LEU A 395 10.63 -16.38 -17.38
N THR A 396 11.12 -15.15 -17.22
CA THR A 396 12.43 -14.74 -17.74
C THR A 396 13.16 -13.96 -16.65
N GLY A 397 14.45 -14.24 -16.52
CA GLY A 397 15.29 -13.91 -15.38
C GLY A 397 16.08 -12.60 -15.50
N CYS A 398 16.80 -12.36 -14.40
CA CYS A 398 17.48 -11.14 -13.96
C CYS A 398 18.59 -10.57 -14.84
N GLY A 399 18.82 -9.27 -14.68
CA GLY A 399 20.15 -8.70 -14.45
C GLY A 399 20.11 -7.90 -13.14
N ALA A 400 21.12 -8.05 -12.28
CA ALA A 400 21.28 -7.29 -11.05
C ALA A 400 22.60 -6.51 -11.13
N THR A 401 22.64 -5.35 -10.49
CA THR A 401 23.82 -4.48 -10.42
C THR A 401 23.98 -4.05 -8.97
N GLU A 402 25.17 -4.29 -8.41
CA GLU A 402 25.43 -4.23 -6.98
C GLU A 402 25.44 -2.80 -6.40
N LEU A 403 25.37 -2.72 -5.07
CA LEU A 403 25.12 -1.51 -4.28
C LEU A 403 26.27 -0.49 -4.25
N GLU A 404 27.48 -0.86 -4.69
CA GLU A 404 28.68 -0.01 -4.63
C GLU A 404 28.83 0.95 -5.85
N ASP A 405 27.95 0.79 -6.85
CA ASP A 405 27.94 1.52 -8.12
C ASP A 405 26.89 2.64 -8.18
N ARG A 406 26.52 3.26 -7.04
CA ARG A 406 25.53 4.35 -7.00
C ARG A 406 26.12 5.72 -6.65
N CYS A 407 25.54 6.78 -7.21
CA CYS A 407 25.80 8.18 -6.86
C CYS A 407 24.50 8.88 -6.43
N PHE A 408 24.59 9.85 -5.52
CA PHE A 408 23.41 10.47 -4.89
C PHE A 408 23.31 11.94 -5.29
N PRO A 409 22.59 12.29 -6.36
CA PRO A 409 22.36 13.68 -6.73
C PRO A 409 21.45 14.39 -5.72
N MET A 410 21.77 15.64 -5.40
CA MET A 410 21.01 16.49 -4.46
C MET A 410 20.16 17.55 -5.18
N MET A 411 20.46 17.83 -6.46
CA MET A 411 19.72 18.75 -7.32
C MET A 411 19.58 18.16 -8.73
N ALA A 412 18.45 18.44 -9.39
CA ALA A 412 18.26 18.21 -10.81
C ALA A 412 17.88 19.53 -11.47
N ALA A 413 18.53 19.87 -12.58
CA ALA A 413 18.24 21.07 -13.35
C ALA A 413 17.77 20.67 -14.76
N VAL A 414 16.64 21.22 -15.19
CA VAL A 414 16.06 20.97 -16.50
C VAL A 414 15.74 22.30 -17.17
N ASP A 415 16.25 22.50 -18.37
CA ASP A 415 16.02 23.72 -19.15
C ASP A 415 15.80 23.38 -20.63
N LYS A 416 15.60 24.40 -21.46
CA LYS A 416 15.43 24.27 -22.91
C LYS A 416 16.24 25.32 -23.64
N ASP A 417 17.05 24.89 -24.61
CA ASP A 417 17.65 25.79 -25.60
C ASP A 417 17.01 25.56 -26.97
N ASN A 418 16.49 26.62 -27.60
CA ASN A 418 15.84 26.71 -28.93
C ASN A 418 14.96 25.52 -29.37
N THR A 419 15.52 24.32 -29.54
CA THR A 419 14.87 23.08 -29.99
C THR A 419 15.17 21.83 -29.14
N GLN A 420 16.03 21.89 -28.10
CA GLN A 420 16.47 20.72 -27.32
C GLN A 420 16.31 20.95 -25.81
N ILE A 421 16.05 19.87 -25.09
CA ILE A 421 15.98 19.83 -23.62
C ILE A 421 17.40 19.66 -23.07
N LEU A 422 17.73 20.48 -22.09
CA LEU A 422 18.98 20.47 -21.35
C LEU A 422 18.75 19.83 -19.98
N PHE A 423 19.65 18.94 -19.56
CA PHE A 423 19.54 18.26 -18.27
C PHE A 423 20.89 18.06 -17.58
N SER A 424 20.92 18.29 -16.26
CA SER A 424 22.06 17.98 -15.38
C SER A 424 21.66 17.64 -13.95
N TYR A 425 22.53 16.89 -13.27
CA TYR A 425 22.48 16.69 -11.82
C TYR A 425 23.48 17.61 -11.10
N GLY A 426 23.12 18.04 -9.88
CA GLY A 426 24.03 18.62 -8.90
C GLY A 426 24.35 17.59 -7.82
N PHE A 427 25.64 17.34 -7.58
CA PHE A 427 26.14 16.34 -6.64
C PHE A 427 26.76 17.00 -5.40
N PRO A 428 26.80 16.31 -4.24
CA PRO A 428 27.41 16.87 -3.05
C PRO A 428 28.94 16.87 -3.14
N GLU A 429 29.60 17.95 -2.69
CA GLU A 429 31.05 17.91 -2.45
C GLU A 429 31.34 17.02 -1.23
N LEU A 430 31.92 15.84 -1.45
CA LEU A 430 32.39 14.98 -0.36
C LEU A 430 33.56 15.66 0.36
N SER A 431 33.35 16.06 1.61
CA SER A 431 34.39 16.69 2.43
C SER A 431 35.61 15.77 2.60
N GLN A 432 36.81 16.32 2.43
CA GLN A 432 38.12 15.65 2.55
C GLN A 432 38.45 15.12 3.97
N LYS A 433 37.65 14.23 4.55
CA LYS A 433 38.06 13.51 5.76
C LYS A 433 37.87 12.01 5.62
N ASP A 434 39.04 11.38 5.49
CA ASP A 434 39.40 10.00 5.73
C ASP A 434 39.20 9.00 4.57
N ASN A 435 40.35 8.74 3.94
CA ASN A 435 40.79 7.57 3.17
C ASN A 435 40.28 7.39 1.72
N THR A 436 41.27 7.46 0.81
CA THR A 436 41.40 6.80 -0.49
C THR A 436 40.11 6.26 -1.13
N ASP A 437 39.48 7.11 -1.95
CA ASP A 437 38.87 6.81 -3.27
C ASP A 437 38.47 8.13 -3.95
N LEU A 438 39.45 9.03 -4.08
CA LEU A 438 39.27 10.48 -4.20
C LEU A 438 39.27 11.03 -5.64
N ALA A 439 38.77 10.26 -6.62
CA ALA A 439 38.67 10.72 -8.01
C ALA A 439 37.32 10.45 -8.70
N GLU A 440 36.39 9.71 -8.08
CA GLU A 440 35.25 9.12 -8.80
C GLU A 440 33.90 9.83 -8.62
N ALA A 441 33.84 11.01 -8.00
CA ALA A 441 32.57 11.73 -7.79
C ALA A 441 32.60 13.22 -8.15
N LYS A 442 33.64 13.72 -8.84
CA LYS A 442 33.58 15.03 -9.51
C LYS A 442 33.09 14.83 -10.94
N VAL A 443 31.78 14.66 -11.10
CA VAL A 443 31.16 14.75 -12.43
C VAL A 443 30.66 16.19 -12.60
N SER A 444 31.58 17.09 -12.94
CA SER A 444 31.21 18.33 -13.64
C SER A 444 30.94 17.94 -15.10
N ALA A 445 29.87 17.18 -15.33
CA ALA A 445 29.40 16.92 -16.68
C ALA A 445 28.59 18.14 -17.13
N ALA A 446 28.96 18.68 -18.29
CA ALA A 446 28.15 19.69 -18.96
C ALA A 446 26.71 19.17 -19.16
N MET A 447 25.73 20.07 -19.18
CA MET A 447 24.34 19.69 -19.40
C MET A 447 24.23 18.83 -20.67
N SER A 448 23.55 17.69 -20.54
CA SER A 448 23.23 16.82 -21.67
C SER A 448 22.09 17.42 -22.49
N THR A 449 22.05 17.13 -23.80
CA THR A 449 20.94 17.55 -24.67
C THR A 449 20.16 16.38 -25.28
N GLY A 450 18.84 16.48 -25.24
CA GLY A 450 17.91 15.50 -25.82
C GLY A 450 16.74 16.17 -26.55
N ALA A 451 16.02 15.42 -27.39
CA ALA A 451 14.78 15.91 -27.99
C ALA A 451 13.68 16.04 -26.93
N ASN A 452 13.70 15.18 -25.92
CA ASN A 452 12.80 15.21 -24.76
C ASN A 452 13.55 14.91 -23.45
N PHE A 453 12.85 15.07 -22.32
CA PHE A 453 13.43 14.84 -21.00
C PHE A 453 14.00 13.41 -20.82
N PRO A 454 13.29 12.33 -21.18
CA PRO A 454 13.83 10.97 -21.04
C PRO A 454 15.12 10.74 -21.83
N GLU A 455 15.23 11.28 -23.05
CA GLU A 455 16.43 11.17 -23.86
C GLU A 455 17.60 11.97 -23.27
N ALA A 456 17.34 13.19 -22.77
CA ALA A 456 18.36 14.00 -22.11
C ALA A 456 18.86 13.31 -20.83
N LEU A 457 17.94 12.83 -19.98
CA LEU A 457 18.25 12.08 -18.76
C LEU A 457 19.09 10.84 -19.06
N HIS A 458 18.67 10.00 -20.02
CA HIS A 458 19.40 8.78 -20.38
C HIS A 458 20.82 9.09 -20.89
N LYS A 459 20.98 10.13 -21.72
CA LYS A 459 22.32 10.55 -22.20
C LYS A 459 23.21 11.07 -21.08
N TYR A 460 22.64 11.72 -20.07
CA TYR A 460 23.41 12.15 -18.89
C TYR A 460 23.80 10.94 -18.04
N GLU A 461 22.87 10.02 -17.80
CA GLU A 461 23.13 8.80 -17.02
C GLU A 461 24.17 7.88 -17.68
N GLU A 462 24.22 7.80 -19.02
CA GLU A 462 25.29 7.09 -19.74
C GLU A 462 26.69 7.70 -19.51
N GLN A 463 26.77 8.98 -19.17
CA GLN A 463 28.04 9.66 -18.85
C GLN A 463 28.45 9.46 -17.40
N LEU A 464 27.54 9.00 -16.52
CA LEU A 464 27.85 8.74 -15.13
C LEU A 464 28.62 7.42 -15.00
N SER A 465 29.66 7.42 -14.16
CA SER A 465 30.38 6.21 -13.78
C SER A 465 29.57 5.28 -12.87
N LYS A 466 28.46 5.79 -12.30
CA LYS A 466 27.61 5.14 -11.30
C LYS A 466 26.14 5.45 -11.56
N ALA A 467 25.25 4.53 -11.25
CA ALA A 467 23.80 4.72 -11.36
C ALA A 467 23.31 5.80 -10.38
N ALA A 468 22.46 6.72 -10.83
CA ALA A 468 21.94 7.80 -10.01
C ALA A 468 20.81 7.32 -9.08
N ASP A 469 20.98 7.46 -7.77
CA ASP A 469 19.96 7.20 -6.76
C ASP A 469 19.34 8.53 -6.29
N CYS A 470 18.18 8.86 -6.85
CA CYS A 470 17.53 10.14 -6.65
C CYS A 470 16.65 10.21 -5.39
N ASN A 471 16.65 9.19 -4.52
CA ASN A 471 15.82 9.17 -3.30
C ASN A 471 16.17 10.29 -2.29
N HIS A 472 17.30 10.97 -2.48
CA HIS A 472 17.76 12.09 -1.67
C HIS A 472 17.66 13.45 -2.37
N MET A 473 16.97 13.53 -3.52
CA MET A 473 16.80 14.76 -4.28
C MET A 473 16.12 15.85 -3.43
N LYS A 474 16.79 16.99 -3.28
CA LYS A 474 16.29 18.11 -2.47
C LYS A 474 15.58 19.16 -3.29
N VAL A 475 16.12 19.48 -4.47
CA VAL A 475 15.63 20.58 -5.30
C VAL A 475 15.58 20.17 -6.78
N LEU A 476 14.43 20.44 -7.41
CA LEU A 476 14.25 20.44 -8.86
C LEU A 476 14.22 21.89 -9.34
N VAL A 477 15.16 22.24 -10.23
CA VAL A 477 15.22 23.55 -10.88
C VAL A 477 14.68 23.43 -12.31
N VAL A 478 13.73 24.29 -12.65
CA VAL A 478 13.12 24.35 -13.98
C VAL A 478 13.41 25.71 -14.63
N GLY A 479 14.04 25.69 -15.81
CA GLY A 479 14.27 26.91 -16.58
C GLY A 479 12.99 27.49 -17.17
N GLN A 480 12.91 28.81 -17.27
CA GLN A 480 11.73 29.54 -17.76
C GLN A 480 11.32 29.10 -19.17
N LYS A 481 12.29 28.91 -20.07
CA LYS A 481 12.03 28.50 -21.46
C LYS A 481 11.38 27.12 -21.56
N LEU A 482 11.72 26.21 -20.64
CA LEU A 482 11.07 24.90 -20.54
C LEU A 482 9.67 25.03 -19.93
N ALA A 483 9.53 25.82 -18.88
CA ALA A 483 8.25 26.06 -18.24
C ALA A 483 7.22 26.67 -19.20
N GLU A 484 7.62 27.57 -20.09
CA GLU A 484 6.76 28.19 -21.10
C GLU A 484 6.41 27.25 -22.28
N ASP A 485 7.18 26.17 -22.47
CA ASP A 485 6.84 25.11 -23.43
C ASP A 485 5.93 24.07 -22.77
N GLU A 486 4.63 24.31 -22.85
CA GLU A 486 3.59 23.49 -22.22
C GLU A 486 3.71 21.99 -22.57
N ALA A 487 4.12 21.65 -23.80
CA ALA A 487 4.23 20.27 -24.26
C ALA A 487 5.38 19.54 -23.55
N HIS A 488 6.57 20.12 -23.56
CA HIS A 488 7.75 19.50 -22.94
C HIS A 488 7.69 19.57 -21.40
N PHE A 489 7.09 20.64 -20.84
CA PHE A 489 6.85 20.73 -19.40
C PHE A 489 5.86 19.65 -18.92
N THR A 490 4.78 19.42 -19.68
CA THR A 490 3.82 18.34 -19.39
C THR A 490 4.47 16.96 -19.51
N GLU A 491 5.33 16.76 -20.52
CA GLU A 491 6.09 15.51 -20.69
C GLU A 491 7.02 15.25 -19.51
N LEU A 492 7.80 16.25 -19.08
CA LEU A 492 8.66 16.18 -17.89
C LEU A 492 7.87 15.73 -16.66
N LEU A 493 6.78 16.42 -16.34
CA LEU A 493 5.97 16.09 -15.15
C LEU A 493 5.33 14.70 -15.27
N SER A 494 4.88 14.31 -16.46
CA SER A 494 4.29 12.99 -16.70
C SER A 494 5.30 11.87 -16.47
N TYR A 495 6.54 12.04 -16.94
CA TYR A 495 7.61 11.08 -16.77
C TYR A 495 8.05 10.97 -15.31
N LEU A 496 8.22 12.11 -14.62
CA LEU A 496 8.55 12.14 -13.19
C LEU A 496 7.47 11.46 -12.34
N ARG A 497 6.19 11.60 -12.71
CA ARG A 497 5.08 10.92 -12.03
C ARG A 497 5.08 9.42 -12.28
N GLU A 498 5.29 8.98 -13.52
CA GLU A 498 5.23 7.55 -13.89
C GLU A 498 6.40 6.75 -13.31
N LYS A 499 7.61 7.33 -13.34
CA LYS A 499 8.82 6.66 -12.85
C LYS A 499 9.08 6.84 -11.36
N GLU A 500 8.33 7.71 -10.69
CA GLU A 500 8.56 8.12 -9.28
C GLU A 500 10.04 8.46 -9.02
N LEU A 501 10.70 9.06 -10.02
CA LEU A 501 12.17 9.23 -10.05
C LEU A 501 12.66 10.10 -8.88
N TYR A 502 11.88 11.13 -8.51
CA TYR A 502 12.21 12.07 -7.45
C TYR A 502 11.22 11.96 -6.28
N PRO A 503 11.67 12.08 -5.02
CA PRO A 503 10.83 12.24 -3.86
C PRO A 503 9.79 13.36 -4.03
N ARG A 504 8.56 13.11 -3.61
CA ARG A 504 7.49 14.11 -3.72
C ARG A 504 7.69 15.33 -2.83
N ASN A 505 8.56 15.25 -1.82
CA ASN A 505 8.92 16.36 -0.96
C ASN A 505 10.09 17.22 -1.51
N THR A 506 10.65 16.89 -2.69
CA THR A 506 11.63 17.74 -3.39
C THR A 506 11.06 19.13 -3.65
N TYR A 507 11.77 20.19 -3.28
CA TYR A 507 11.37 21.57 -3.57
C TYR A 507 11.50 21.86 -5.06
N VAL A 508 10.59 22.69 -5.59
CA VAL A 508 10.66 23.13 -6.99
C VAL A 508 10.92 24.63 -7.03
N CYS A 509 11.88 25.06 -7.83
CA CYS A 509 12.10 26.46 -8.12
C CYS A 509 12.35 26.70 -9.62
N PHE A 510 12.06 27.93 -10.05
CA PHE A 510 12.19 28.36 -11.43
C PHE A 510 13.34 29.35 -11.57
N THR A 511 13.96 29.42 -12.75
CA THR A 511 15.04 30.37 -13.02
C THR A 511 15.06 30.80 -14.49
N ASP A 512 15.74 31.91 -14.79
CA ASP A 512 15.88 32.42 -16.17
C ASP A 512 16.67 31.43 -17.04
N THR A 513 17.79 30.91 -16.52
CA THR A 513 18.61 29.89 -17.19
C THR A 513 19.27 29.00 -16.13
N ALA A 514 19.14 27.69 -16.28
CA ALA A 514 19.65 26.73 -15.29
C ALA A 514 21.19 26.78 -15.11
N ASP A 515 21.93 27.08 -16.17
CA ASP A 515 23.40 27.20 -16.16
C ASP A 515 23.90 28.29 -15.21
N ASP A 516 23.15 29.38 -15.05
CA ASP A 516 23.59 30.54 -14.26
C ASP A 516 23.75 30.20 -12.77
N LEU A 517 23.03 29.18 -12.28
CA LEU A 517 23.10 28.72 -10.89
C LEU A 517 24.39 27.94 -10.62
N TYR A 518 24.92 27.23 -11.61
CA TYR A 518 26.17 26.48 -11.48
C TYR A 518 27.40 27.41 -11.44
N ALA A 519 27.29 28.64 -11.95
CA ALA A 519 28.39 29.61 -11.99
C ALA A 519 28.91 30.05 -10.61
N ILE A 520 28.17 29.79 -9.53
CA ILE A 520 28.55 30.13 -8.15
C ILE A 520 28.83 28.91 -7.28
N GLU A 521 28.71 27.70 -7.81
CA GLU A 521 28.85 26.46 -7.02
C GLU A 521 30.19 26.40 -6.27
N GLU A 522 31.28 26.82 -6.93
CA GLU A 522 32.63 26.88 -6.31
C GLU A 522 32.75 27.87 -5.14
N ASN A 523 31.82 28.83 -5.01
CA ASN A 523 31.84 29.87 -3.99
C ASN A 523 30.88 29.58 -2.82
N LEU A 524 30.16 28.45 -2.85
CA LEU A 524 29.18 28.09 -1.83
C LEU A 524 29.81 27.25 -0.70
N PRO A 525 29.32 27.39 0.54
CA PRO A 525 29.84 26.64 1.69
C PRO A 525 29.42 25.16 1.72
N GLN A 526 28.47 24.77 0.86
CA GLN A 526 27.93 23.41 0.71
C GLN A 526 27.42 23.24 -0.73
N ASP A 527 27.04 22.01 -1.10
CA ASP A 527 26.53 21.71 -2.44
C ASP A 527 25.30 22.56 -2.82
N LEU A 528 25.19 22.87 -4.12
CA LEU A 528 24.20 23.80 -4.64
C LEU A 528 22.76 23.39 -4.27
N GLY A 529 22.43 22.09 -4.32
CA GLY A 529 21.12 21.58 -3.96
C GLY A 529 20.78 21.79 -2.48
N SER A 530 21.70 21.43 -1.58
CA SER A 530 21.55 21.69 -0.14
C SER A 530 21.53 23.19 0.18
N TYR A 531 22.31 24.01 -0.53
CA TYR A 531 22.30 25.47 -0.38
C TYR A 531 20.95 26.08 -0.74
N ILE A 532 20.39 25.72 -1.90
CA ILE A 532 19.08 26.22 -2.33
C ILE A 532 17.99 25.77 -1.36
N GLU A 533 18.00 24.51 -0.90
CA GLU A 533 17.06 24.02 0.12
C GLU A 533 17.09 24.89 1.38
N ALA A 534 18.27 25.10 1.96
CA ALA A 534 18.44 25.91 3.18
C ALA A 534 18.07 27.38 2.93
N TYR A 535 18.41 27.93 1.76
CA TYR A 535 18.05 29.28 1.37
C TYR A 535 16.53 29.47 1.31
N LEU A 536 15.82 28.55 0.65
CA LEU A 536 14.35 28.59 0.55
C LEU A 536 13.71 28.50 1.94
N GLN A 537 14.14 27.56 2.78
CA GLN A 537 13.60 27.37 4.13
C GLN A 537 13.79 28.61 5.02
N ASN A 538 14.94 29.27 4.94
CA ASN A 538 15.21 30.47 5.73
C ASN A 538 14.33 31.66 5.33
N HIS A 539 14.01 31.80 4.04
CA HIS A 539 13.21 32.92 3.52
C HIS A 539 11.69 32.64 3.48
N GLU A 540 11.24 31.41 3.77
CA GLU A 540 9.81 31.04 3.80
C GLU A 540 9.01 31.93 4.78
N THR A 541 9.56 32.15 5.97
CA THR A 541 8.88 32.94 7.03
C THR A 541 8.94 34.44 6.74
N GLU A 542 10.06 34.92 6.19
CA GLU A 542 10.26 36.33 5.85
C GLU A 542 9.27 36.79 4.77
N LYS A 543 9.04 35.94 3.77
CA LYS A 543 8.23 36.28 2.61
C LYS A 543 6.77 35.90 2.72
N GLN A 544 6.36 35.27 3.83
CA GLN A 544 5.00 34.76 4.05
C GLN A 544 4.46 33.88 2.92
N ILE A 545 5.34 33.23 2.15
CA ILE A 545 4.98 32.33 1.05
C ILE A 545 5.19 30.90 1.54
N ARG A 546 4.18 30.04 1.40
CA ARG A 546 4.32 28.60 1.67
C ARG A 546 5.18 27.98 0.58
N LEU A 547 6.26 27.28 0.95
CA LEU A 547 7.02 26.51 -0.03
C LEU A 547 6.21 25.32 -0.53
N LEU A 548 6.23 25.12 -1.84
CA LEU A 548 5.54 24.02 -2.52
C LEU A 548 6.56 23.02 -3.04
N ASN A 549 6.16 21.74 -3.02
CA ASN A 549 7.03 20.62 -3.41
C ASN A 549 6.56 20.03 -4.75
N LEU A 550 7.41 19.19 -5.34
CA LEU A 550 7.16 18.48 -6.58
C LEU A 550 5.86 17.68 -6.52
N GLY A 551 5.55 17.07 -5.37
CA GLY A 551 4.30 16.35 -5.17
C GLY A 551 3.07 17.22 -5.46
N ILE A 552 3.03 18.45 -4.94
CA ILE A 552 1.90 19.37 -5.14
C ILE A 552 1.81 19.77 -6.62
N LEU A 553 2.95 20.00 -7.28
CA LEU A 553 3.00 20.29 -8.71
C LEU A 553 2.42 19.15 -9.56
N LEU A 554 2.84 17.92 -9.27
CA LEU A 554 2.37 16.71 -9.98
C LEU A 554 0.88 16.45 -9.73
N ASP A 555 0.39 16.70 -8.52
CA ASP A 555 -1.02 16.56 -8.16
C ASP A 555 -1.87 17.61 -8.86
N GLU A 556 -1.42 18.85 -8.88
CA GLU A 556 -2.16 19.98 -9.44
C GLU A 556 -2.21 19.95 -10.98
N GLN A 557 -1.20 19.36 -11.63
CA GLN A 557 -1.26 19.06 -13.06
C GLN A 557 -2.47 18.19 -13.43
N LEU A 558 -2.89 17.28 -12.54
CA LEU A 558 -4.06 16.43 -12.74
C LEU A 558 -5.35 17.09 -12.25
N ASN A 559 -5.30 17.70 -11.05
CA ASN A 559 -6.47 18.23 -10.39
C ASN A 559 -6.99 19.53 -11.03
N GLN A 560 -6.10 20.44 -11.45
CA GLN A 560 -6.41 21.71 -12.10
C GLN A 560 -7.39 22.61 -11.31
N ARG A 561 -7.28 22.66 -9.98
CA ARG A 561 -8.12 23.41 -9.05
C ARG A 561 -7.45 24.59 -8.36
N GLN A 562 -6.13 24.67 -8.33
CA GLN A 562 -5.38 25.66 -7.56
C GLN A 562 -4.43 26.49 -8.42
N VAL A 563 -4.13 27.68 -7.91
CA VAL A 563 -3.04 28.53 -8.40
C VAL A 563 -1.85 28.32 -7.47
N LEU A 564 -0.78 27.74 -8.01
CA LEU A 564 0.46 27.50 -7.29
C LEU A 564 1.45 28.63 -7.56
N GLN A 565 2.26 28.95 -6.54
CA GLN A 565 3.34 29.91 -6.65
C GLN A 565 4.64 29.25 -6.20
N PHE A 566 5.61 29.17 -7.11
CA PHE A 566 6.92 28.60 -6.84
C PHE A 566 7.99 29.69 -6.79
N PRO A 567 9.03 29.54 -5.96
CA PRO A 567 10.15 30.48 -5.93
C PRO A 567 10.78 30.66 -7.31
N TYR A 568 10.97 31.90 -7.73
CA TYR A 568 11.72 32.25 -8.93
C TYR A 568 13.06 32.85 -8.53
N LEU A 569 14.14 32.12 -8.81
CA LEU A 569 15.51 32.45 -8.45
C LEU A 569 16.20 33.15 -9.61
N THR A 570 16.76 34.32 -9.32
CA THR A 570 17.55 35.12 -10.26
C THR A 570 18.95 35.33 -9.72
N MET A 571 19.90 35.55 -10.62
CA MET A 571 21.28 35.86 -10.27
C MET A 571 21.51 37.36 -10.28
N GLN A 572 21.89 37.93 -9.13
CA GLN A 572 22.32 39.32 -9.03
C GLN A 572 23.67 39.38 -8.29
N ASN A 573 24.67 40.04 -8.89
CA ASN A 573 26.00 40.23 -8.28
C ASN A 573 26.64 38.93 -7.74
N GLN A 574 26.53 37.81 -8.47
CA GLN A 574 27.03 36.48 -8.05
C GLN A 574 26.37 35.92 -6.78
N ALA A 575 25.15 36.35 -6.46
CA ALA A 575 24.34 35.77 -5.39
C ALA A 575 22.96 35.34 -5.92
N ILE A 576 22.40 34.27 -5.33
CA ILE A 576 21.03 33.84 -5.58
C ILE A 576 20.09 34.81 -4.87
N VAL A 577 19.17 35.38 -5.65
CA VAL A 577 18.13 36.29 -5.15
C VAL A 577 16.77 35.76 -5.54
N TRP A 578 15.90 35.60 -4.55
CA TRP A 578 14.47 35.36 -4.73
C TRP A 578 13.76 36.73 -4.66
N GLU A 579 13.12 37.20 -5.72
CA GLU A 579 12.37 38.49 -5.75
C GLU A 579 10.94 38.32 -6.30
N SER A 580 10.65 37.16 -6.85
CA SER A 580 9.42 36.89 -7.60
C SER A 580 9.06 35.41 -7.48
N ASN A 581 7.82 35.08 -7.81
CA ASN A 581 7.35 33.72 -7.93
C ASN A 581 6.97 33.42 -9.38
N TYR A 582 7.16 32.16 -9.79
CA TYR A 582 6.53 31.62 -10.97
C TYR A 582 5.14 31.09 -10.62
N VAL A 583 4.15 31.43 -11.43
CA VAL A 583 2.77 31.04 -11.20
C VAL A 583 2.40 29.90 -12.13
N ILE A 584 1.79 28.87 -11.53
CA ILE A 584 1.14 27.79 -12.26
C ILE A 584 -0.35 27.88 -11.94
N ASN A 585 -1.15 28.24 -12.94
CA ASN A 585 -2.57 28.46 -12.81
C ASN A 585 -3.33 27.23 -13.30
N HIS A 586 -3.98 26.48 -12.41
CA HIS A 586 -4.76 25.29 -12.77
C HIS A 586 -3.96 24.25 -13.57
N GLY A 587 -2.70 24.04 -13.21
CA GLY A 587 -1.80 23.09 -13.87
C GLY A 587 -1.07 23.65 -15.10
N GLU A 588 -1.39 24.86 -15.54
CA GLU A 588 -0.74 25.51 -16.69
C GLU A 588 0.24 26.62 -16.25
N PRO A 589 1.40 26.75 -16.91
CA PRO A 589 2.34 27.85 -16.69
C PRO A 589 1.69 29.21 -16.97
N ALA A 590 1.72 30.14 -16.01
CA ALA A 590 1.08 31.46 -16.10
C ALA A 590 2.05 32.65 -15.97
N GLY A 591 3.36 32.38 -15.92
CA GLY A 591 4.41 33.40 -15.91
C GLY A 591 4.81 33.89 -14.52
N ARG A 592 5.52 35.02 -14.47
CA ARG A 592 6.20 35.54 -13.27
C ARG A 592 5.40 36.66 -12.59
N ILE A 593 5.31 36.62 -11.25
CA ILE A 593 4.75 37.69 -10.41
C ILE A 593 5.80 38.16 -9.39
N ILE A 594 5.96 39.46 -9.22
CA ILE A 594 6.90 40.06 -8.26
C ILE A 594 6.31 39.94 -6.83
N ILE A 595 7.15 39.61 -5.86
CA ILE A 595 6.76 39.55 -4.44
C ILE A 595 6.76 40.98 -3.91
N GLU A 596 5.58 41.47 -3.47
CA GLU A 596 5.46 42.79 -2.83
C GLU A 596 6.01 42.83 -1.40
#